data_AF-A0AB33L7M1-F1
#
_entry.id   AF-A0AB33L7M1-F1
#
_cell.length_a   1.000
_cell.length_b   1.000
_cell.length_c   1.000
_cell.angle_alpha   90.00
_cell.angle_beta   90.00
_cell.angle_gamma   90.00
#
_symmetry.space_group_name_H-M   'P 1'
#
loop_
_entity.id
_entity.type
_entity.pdbx_description
1 polymer ?
#
loop_
_entity_poly.entity_id
_entity_poly.type
_entity_poly.pdbx_seq_one_letter_code
_entity_poly.pdbx_strand_id
1 'polypeptide(L)'
;MPKAGGKTENNTSVAVTITNDALFYIDKTKVSNVNLERELLTKVGVDKKKTVVIRGDQNVQYKNVMQVIDIANRNKLKMILAVKGK
;
A
#
# COMPACT_ATOMS: atom_id res chain seq x y z
N MET A 1 30.03 -1.98 -20.71
CA MET A 1 29.40 -1.12 -19.68
C MET A 1 28.01 -1.69 -19.37
N PRO A 2 27.69 -2.12 -18.14
CA PRO A 2 26.33 -2.56 -17.84
C PRO A 2 25.43 -1.35 -17.59
N LYS A 3 24.37 -1.19 -18.39
CA LYS A 3 23.24 -0.30 -18.07
C LYS A 3 22.39 -0.98 -17.01
N ALA A 4 22.82 -0.89 -15.75
CA ALA A 4 22.00 -1.28 -14.62
C ALA A 4 20.93 -0.18 -14.44
N GLY A 5 19.75 -0.40 -15.04
CA GLY A 5 18.54 0.32 -14.69
C GLY A 5 18.18 0.01 -13.25
N GLY A 6 18.80 0.74 -12.32
CA GLY A 6 18.54 0.67 -10.89
C GLY A 6 17.10 1.12 -10.63
N LYS A 7 16.19 0.16 -10.55
CA LYS A 7 14.90 0.31 -9.86
C LYS A 7 14.76 -0.77 -8.81
N THR A 8 15.80 -0.93 -8.00
CA THR A 8 15.68 -1.47 -6.64
C THR A 8 15.09 -0.39 -5.74
N GLU A 9 13.79 -0.08 -5.91
CA GLU A 9 13.08 0.93 -5.10
C GLU A 9 12.13 0.29 -4.08
N ASN A 10 12.07 -1.05 -3.99
CA ASN A 10 11.05 -1.76 -3.20
C ASN A 10 11.56 -2.37 -1.88
N ASN A 11 12.53 -1.74 -1.21
CA ASN A 11 12.95 -2.22 0.13
C ASN A 11 12.56 -1.29 1.28
N THR A 12 12.14 -0.06 0.98
CA THR A 12 11.85 0.98 1.98
C THR A 12 10.37 1.35 2.05
N SER A 13 9.55 0.95 1.07
CA SER A 13 8.12 1.22 1.06
C SER A 13 7.31 0.04 0.54
N VAL A 14 6.02 0.00 0.90
CA VAL A 14 5.03 -0.98 0.43
C VAL A 14 3.86 -0.19 -0.11
N ALA A 15 3.53 -0.34 -1.40
CA ALA A 15 2.42 0.40 -1.99
C ALA A 15 1.11 -0.36 -1.80
N VAL A 16 0.06 0.29 -1.30
CA VAL A 16 -1.29 -0.26 -1.26
C VAL A 16 -2.16 0.56 -2.20
N THR A 17 -2.54 -0.03 -3.33
CA THR A 17 -3.40 0.61 -4.33
C THR A 17 -4.84 0.16 -4.15
N ILE A 18 -5.76 1.11 -4.20
CA ILE A 18 -7.20 0.90 -4.04
C ILE A 18 -7.89 1.40 -5.29
N THR A 19 -8.62 0.52 -5.98
CA THR A 19 -9.38 0.88 -7.18
C THR A 19 -10.81 1.28 -6.84
N ASN A 20 -11.51 1.88 -7.81
CA ASN A 20 -12.91 2.28 -7.68
C ASN A 20 -13.84 1.10 -7.42
N ASP A 21 -13.52 -0.07 -7.97
CA ASP A 21 -14.21 -1.36 -7.77
C ASP A 21 -13.93 -2.02 -6.40
N ALA A 22 -13.36 -1.28 -5.44
CA ALA A 22 -12.97 -1.79 -4.13
C ALA A 22 -11.98 -2.97 -4.18
N LEU A 23 -11.14 -3.01 -5.22
CA LEU A 23 -10.05 -3.98 -5.31
C LEU A 23 -8.80 -3.41 -4.66
N PHE A 24 -8.11 -4.26 -3.90
CA PHE A 24 -6.88 -3.91 -3.22
C PHE A 24 -5.70 -4.59 -3.88
N TYR A 25 -4.61 -3.85 -4.03
CA TYR A 25 -3.36 -4.34 -4.55
C TYR A 25 -2.24 -3.96 -3.60
N ILE A 26 -1.39 -4.90 -3.26
CA ILE A 26 -0.13 -4.63 -2.57
C ILE A 26 1.01 -4.76 -3.58
N ASP A 27 1.68 -3.64 -3.82
CA ASP A 27 2.58 -3.39 -4.94
C ASP A 27 1.88 -3.60 -6.29
N LYS A 28 1.91 -4.83 -6.79
CA LYS A 28 1.29 -5.26 -8.06
C LYS A 28 0.45 -6.53 -7.90
N THR A 29 0.32 -7.04 -6.69
CA THR A 29 -0.39 -8.29 -6.40
C THR A 29 -1.79 -7.95 -5.91
N LYS A 30 -2.81 -8.49 -6.56
CA LYS A 30 -4.20 -8.36 -6.09
C LYS A 30 -4.37 -9.11 -4.78
N VAL A 31 -4.93 -8.47 -3.77
CA VAL A 31 -5.19 -9.06 -2.47
C VAL A 31 -6.66 -8.90 -2.12
N SER A 32 -7.26 -9.96 -1.61
CA SER A 32 -8.63 -9.92 -1.10
C SER A 32 -8.68 -9.11 0.19
N ASN A 33 -9.80 -8.42 0.44
CA ASN A 33 -9.98 -7.60 1.63
C ASN A 33 -9.64 -8.36 2.94
N VAL A 34 -10.11 -9.60 3.07
CA VAL A 34 -9.87 -10.46 4.24
C VAL A 34 -8.37 -10.70 4.51
N ASN A 35 -7.55 -10.76 3.45
CA ASN A 35 -6.12 -11.02 3.56
C ASN A 35 -5.27 -9.75 3.53
N LEU A 36 -5.89 -8.58 3.34
CA LEU A 36 -5.19 -7.31 3.12
C LEU A 36 -4.25 -6.96 4.27
N GLU A 37 -4.74 -7.05 5.51
CA GLU A 37 -3.94 -6.75 6.70
C GLU A 37 -2.76 -7.71 6.84
N ARG A 38 -3.03 -9.01 6.73
CA ARG A 38 -2.00 -10.05 6.84
C ARG A 38 -0.90 -9.84 5.80
N GLU A 39 -1.27 -9.72 4.52
CA GLU A 39 -0.32 -9.56 3.43
C GLU A 39 0.46 -8.24 3.56
N LEU A 40 -0.20 -7.17 4.00
CA LEU A 40 0.46 -5.88 4.25
C LEU A 40 1.52 -6.01 5.34
N LEU A 41 1.20 -6.65 6.47
CA LEU A 41 2.14 -6.89 7.55
C LEU A 41 3.31 -7.78 7.12
N THR A 42 3.03 -8.82 6.34
CA THR A 42 4.06 -9.69 5.76
C THR A 42 5.01 -8.89 4.85
N LYS A 43 4.48 -7.98 4.03
CA LYS A 43 5.29 -7.15 3.12
C LYS A 43 6.11 -6.09 3.85
N VAL A 44 5.50 -5.46 4.86
CA VAL A 44 6.15 -4.48 5.73
C VAL A 44 7.27 -5.12 6.55
N GLY A 45 7.07 -6.39 6.94
CA GLY A 45 8.02 -7.17 7.72
C GLY A 45 7.93 -6.87 9.22
N VAL A 46 8.58 -7.72 10.01
CA VAL A 46 8.55 -7.68 11.49
C VAL A 46 9.11 -6.38 12.05
N ASP A 47 10.11 -5.79 11.39
CA ASP A 47 10.75 -4.54 11.82
C ASP A 47 9.87 -3.29 11.62
N LYS A 48 8.79 -3.37 10.83
CA LYS A 48 7.89 -2.25 10.51
C LYS A 48 8.58 -0.98 10.01
N LYS A 49 9.80 -1.10 9.48
CA LYS A 49 10.60 0.04 8.99
C LYS A 49 10.13 0.55 7.63
N LYS A 50 9.37 -0.25 6.89
CA LYS A 50 8.85 0.13 5.58
C LYS A 50 7.66 1.07 5.71
N THR A 51 7.64 2.10 4.89
CA THR A 51 6.52 3.04 4.82
C THR A 51 5.43 2.51 3.90
N VAL A 52 4.19 2.48 4.37
CA VAL A 52 3.01 2.11 3.59
C VAL A 52 2.56 3.31 2.76
N VAL A 53 2.53 3.17 1.44
CA VAL A 53 2.09 4.22 0.52
C VAL A 53 0.68 3.89 0.05
N ILE A 54 -0.32 4.61 0.54
CA ILE A 54 -1.73 4.38 0.17
C ILE A 54 -2.03 5.18 -1.10
N ARG A 55 -2.35 4.49 -2.19
CA ARG A 55 -2.67 5.06 -3.50
C ARG A 55 -4.14 4.82 -3.80
N GLY A 56 -4.92 5.89 -3.85
CA GLY A 56 -6.32 5.85 -4.27
C GLY A 56 -6.47 6.43 -5.67
N ASP A 57 -7.32 5.81 -6.48
CA ASP A 57 -7.81 6.44 -7.70
C ASP A 57 -8.69 7.67 -7.38
N GLN A 58 -8.94 8.54 -8.35
CA GLN A 58 -9.66 9.81 -8.13
C GLN A 58 -11.08 9.61 -7.62
N ASN A 59 -11.72 8.50 -8.00
CA ASN A 59 -13.11 8.20 -7.64
C ASN A 59 -13.21 7.14 -6.53
N VAL A 60 -12.10 6.86 -5.85
CA VAL A 60 -12.07 5.77 -4.87
C VAL A 60 -13.01 6.12 -3.72
N GLN A 61 -13.85 5.16 -3.35
CA GLN A 61 -14.75 5.35 -2.22
C GLN A 61 -13.91 5.59 -0.96
N TYR A 62 -14.17 6.73 -0.29
CA TYR A 62 -13.47 7.14 0.92
C TYR A 62 -13.43 6.03 1.99
N LYS A 63 -14.51 5.24 2.07
CA LYS A 63 -14.63 4.06 2.94
C LYS A 63 -13.51 3.03 2.73
N ASN A 64 -13.12 2.77 1.48
CA ASN A 64 -12.07 1.80 1.17
C ASN A 64 -10.68 2.31 1.59
N VAL A 65 -10.45 3.63 1.45
CA VAL A 65 -9.23 4.29 1.91
C VAL A 65 -9.14 4.25 3.44
N MET A 66 -10.23 4.58 4.13
CA MET A 66 -10.31 4.51 5.59
C MET A 66 -9.99 3.13 6.12
N GLN A 67 -10.40 2.06 5.43
CA GLN A 67 -10.08 0.70 5.84
C GLN A 67 -8.57 0.44 5.87
N VAL A 68 -7.81 0.92 4.87
CA VAL A 68 -6.35 0.76 4.83
C VAL A 68 -5.67 1.63 5.88
N ILE A 69 -6.17 2.85 6.07
CA ILE A 69 -5.70 3.77 7.13
C ILE A 69 -5.89 3.15 8.51
N ASP A 70 -7.04 2.54 8.77
CA ASP A 70 -7.33 1.89 10.04
C ASP A 70 -6.39 0.72 10.31
N ILE A 71 -6.18 -0.16 9.32
CA ILE A 71 -5.19 -1.25 9.40
C ILE A 71 -3.80 -0.71 9.74
N ALA A 72 -3.35 0.34 9.05
CA ALA A 72 -2.04 0.94 9.27
C ALA A 72 -1.92 1.53 10.69
N ASN A 73 -2.95 2.26 11.15
CA ASN A 73 -3.00 2.85 12.47
C ASN A 73 -3.00 1.81 13.59
N ARG A 74 -3.85 0.77 13.50
CA ARG A 74 -3.92 -0.34 14.47
C ARG A 74 -2.56 -1.02 14.63
N ASN A 75 -1.84 -1.15 13.53
CA ASN A 75 -0.53 -1.81 13.50
C ASN A 75 0.66 -0.86 13.73
N LYS A 76 0.40 0.43 13.94
CA LYS A 76 1.41 1.50 14.14
C LYS A 76 2.41 1.58 12.97
N LEU A 77 1.91 1.42 11.75
CA LEU A 77 2.71 1.50 10.54
C LEU A 77 2.95 2.95 10.14
N LYS A 78 4.15 3.26 9.66
CA LYS A 78 4.40 4.53 8.98
C LYS A 78 3.62 4.52 7.67
N MET A 79 2.80 5.53 7.42
CA MET A 79 2.01 5.62 6.19
C MET A 79 2.07 7.00 5.56
N ILE A 80 1.97 7.06 4.23
CA ILE A 80 1.78 8.27 3.45
C ILE A 80 0.61 8.08 2.49
N LEU A 81 -0.22 9.10 2.37
CA LEU A 81 -1.35 9.11 1.43
C LEU A 81 -0.91 9.78 0.13
N ALA A 82 -0.93 9.03 -0.96
CA ALA A 82 -0.65 9.49 -2.31
C ALA A 82 -1.94 9.39 -3.13
N VAL A 83 -2.94 10.18 -2.76
CA VAL A 83 -4.16 10.35 -3.56
C VAL A 83 -3.92 11.48 -4.55
N LYS A 84 -4.26 11.26 -5.82
CA LYS A 84 -4.20 12.31 -6.82
C LYS A 84 -5.38 13.26 -6.58
N GLY A 85 -5.14 14.31 -5.79
CA GLY A 85 -6.03 15.46 -5.70
C GLY A 85 -6.18 16.11 -7.08
N LYS A 86 -7.36 16.70 -7.31
CA LYS A 86 -7.74 17.36 -8.56
C LYS A 86 -6.71 18.39 -9.02
#